data_AF-A0A7C2T3J8-F1
#
_entry.id   AF-A0A7C2T3J8-F1
#
_cell.length_a   1.000
_cell.length_b   1.000
_cell.length_c   1.000
_cell.angle_alpha   90.00
_cell.angle_beta   90.00
_cell.angle_gamma   90.00
#
_symmetry.space_group_name_H-M   'P 1'
#
loop_
_entity.id
_entity.type
_entity.pdbx_description
1 polymer ?
#
loop_
_entity_poly.entity_id
_entity_poly.type
_entity_poly.pdbx_seq_one_letter_code
_entity_poly.pdbx_strand_id
1 'polypeptide(L)'
;MKSGKKLAAEGGSEAAPDYDFWVTMPSWTREEAIALLTGRDPAKSNRHQPSNSNALKLGLLIERAFSFGVFPNAVQVSPNDCVSTALSSNVPLPRELLKAFKKKKIDLKNWKTECERLTAENERLSKLAHETEQTKSKPSENVTSLKKKIGSLQIALLGVAIHKFRMKKDWQNSSVAKNIASSIAEAGLKLDEDTVRAHLIEAVATKGNDAIFYS
;
A
#
# COMPACT_ATOMS: atom_id res chain seq x y z
N MET A 1 -27.00 -25.04 46.52
CA MET A 1 -27.02 -23.66 46.00
C MET A 1 -25.60 -23.12 46.01
N LYS A 2 -24.96 -22.91 44.86
CA LYS A 2 -23.56 -22.47 44.78
C LYS A 2 -23.52 -20.94 44.92
N SER A 3 -23.08 -20.46 46.08
CA SER A 3 -22.82 -19.04 46.35
C SER A 3 -21.71 -18.53 45.43
N GLY A 4 -22.08 -17.72 44.44
CA GLY A 4 -21.14 -16.99 43.60
C GLY A 4 -20.48 -15.88 44.41
N LYS A 5 -19.21 -16.10 44.78
CA LYS A 5 -18.36 -15.13 45.47
C LYS A 5 -18.15 -13.92 44.54
N LYS A 6 -18.89 -12.84 44.80
CA LYS A 6 -18.78 -11.55 44.13
C LYS A 6 -17.46 -10.93 44.58
N LEU A 7 -16.41 -11.07 43.77
CA LEU A 7 -15.13 -10.38 43.97
C LEU A 7 -15.40 -8.88 43.84
N ALA A 8 -15.50 -8.19 44.98
CA ALA A 8 -15.47 -6.75 45.04
C ALA A 8 -14.04 -6.31 44.73
N ALA A 9 -13.85 -5.68 43.58
CA ALA A 9 -12.60 -5.01 43.23
C ALA A 9 -12.57 -3.67 43.97
N GLU A 10 -11.89 -3.65 45.12
CA GLU A 10 -11.38 -2.41 45.71
C GLU A 10 -10.08 -2.06 44.97
N GLY A 11 -10.08 -0.93 44.26
CA GLY A 11 -8.92 -0.42 43.53
C GLY A 11 -9.34 0.82 42.76
N GLY A 12 -8.51 1.86 42.80
CA GLY A 12 -8.81 3.23 42.39
C GLY A 12 -9.66 3.38 41.13
N SER A 13 -10.46 4.44 41.08
CA SER A 13 -11.38 4.83 40.00
C SER A 13 -10.68 5.00 38.65
N GLU A 14 -10.18 3.90 38.09
CA GLU A 14 -9.69 3.81 36.74
C GLU A 14 -10.94 3.87 35.85
N ALA A 15 -11.03 4.92 35.04
CA ALA A 15 -12.22 5.19 34.26
C ALA A 15 -12.51 3.99 33.34
N ALA A 16 -13.77 3.55 33.33
CA ALA A 16 -14.18 2.44 32.49
C ALA A 16 -13.97 2.77 31.00
N PRO A 17 -13.57 1.80 30.15
CA PRO A 17 -13.36 2.04 28.73
C PRO A 17 -14.69 2.31 28.03
N ASP A 18 -14.67 3.20 27.04
CA ASP A 18 -15.78 3.33 26.09
C ASP A 18 -15.73 2.16 25.08
N TYR A 19 -16.28 1.03 25.48
CA TYR A 19 -16.28 -0.16 24.63
C TYR A 19 -17.04 0.04 23.32
N ASP A 20 -18.09 0.87 23.28
CA ASP A 20 -18.83 1.14 22.05
C ASP A 20 -17.94 1.83 21.01
N PHE A 21 -17.06 2.75 21.45
CA PHE A 21 -16.03 3.35 20.61
C PHE A 21 -14.97 2.33 20.19
N TRP A 22 -14.38 1.60 21.13
CA TRP A 22 -13.23 0.72 20.84
C TRP A 22 -13.56 -0.47 19.93
N VAL A 23 -14.79 -0.99 19.97
CA VAL A 23 -15.24 -2.01 19.00
C VAL A 23 -15.49 -1.46 17.59
N THR A 24 -15.45 -0.14 17.40
CA THR A 24 -15.54 0.49 16.07
C THR A 24 -14.19 0.62 15.38
N MET A 25 -13.10 0.52 16.13
CA MET A 25 -11.77 0.69 15.59
C MET A 25 -11.44 -0.43 14.59
N PRO A 26 -10.77 -0.12 13.48
CA PRO A 26 -10.38 -1.14 12.49
C PRO A 26 -9.33 -2.11 13.06
N SER A 27 -8.51 -1.63 14.00
CA SER A 27 -7.44 -2.39 14.64
C SER A 27 -7.14 -1.87 16.03
N TRP A 28 -6.62 -2.73 16.89
CA TRP A 28 -5.99 -2.38 18.16
C TRP A 28 -4.49 -2.63 18.07
N THR A 29 -3.72 -1.76 18.69
CA THR A 29 -2.33 -2.04 19.07
C THR A 29 -2.30 -3.13 20.14
N ARG A 30 -1.12 -3.67 20.39
CA ARG A 30 -0.91 -4.70 21.41
C ARG A 30 -1.34 -4.22 22.80
N GLU A 31 -0.95 -3.01 23.15
CA GLU A 31 -1.22 -2.38 24.44
C GLU A 31 -2.71 -2.10 24.61
N GLU A 32 -3.38 -1.60 23.57
CA GLU A 32 -4.83 -1.36 23.56
C GLU A 32 -5.60 -2.65 23.74
N ALA A 33 -5.22 -3.72 23.03
CA ALA A 33 -5.86 -5.03 23.19
C ALA A 33 -5.73 -5.55 24.62
N ILE A 34 -4.53 -5.48 25.22
CA ILE A 34 -4.32 -5.92 26.61
C ILE A 34 -5.13 -5.06 27.58
N ALA A 35 -5.13 -3.73 27.41
CA ALA A 35 -5.92 -2.83 28.26
C ALA A 35 -7.42 -3.15 28.18
N LEU A 36 -7.98 -3.25 26.98
CA LEU A 36 -9.41 -3.49 26.78
C LEU A 36 -9.86 -4.86 27.30
N LEU A 37 -9.08 -5.91 27.04
CA LEU A 37 -9.37 -7.27 27.53
C LEU A 37 -9.21 -7.37 29.07
N THR A 38 -8.45 -6.48 29.69
CA THR A 38 -8.28 -6.42 31.15
C THR A 38 -9.23 -5.43 31.84
N GLY A 39 -10.11 -4.74 31.10
CA GLY A 39 -11.09 -3.84 31.68
C GLY A 39 -10.67 -2.37 31.75
N ARG A 40 -9.58 -1.97 31.11
CA ARG A 40 -8.97 -0.62 31.24
C ARG A 40 -9.04 0.19 29.98
N ASP A 41 -9.14 1.50 30.16
CA ASP A 41 -9.21 2.46 29.07
C ASP A 41 -7.80 2.70 28.52
N PRO A 42 -7.49 2.31 27.27
CA PRO A 42 -6.17 2.51 26.69
C PRO A 42 -5.74 3.98 26.66
N ALA A 43 -6.68 4.92 26.57
CA ALA A 43 -6.38 6.35 26.52
C ALA A 43 -5.87 6.92 27.85
N LYS A 44 -6.14 6.21 28.96
CA LYS A 44 -5.83 6.65 30.33
C LYS A 44 -4.87 5.73 31.06
N SER A 45 -4.62 4.53 30.51
CA SER A 45 -3.61 3.63 31.02
C SER A 45 -2.24 4.24 30.74
N ASN A 46 -1.67 4.95 31.71
CA ASN A 46 -0.22 5.09 31.77
C ASN A 46 0.38 3.67 31.64
N ARG A 47 1.54 3.51 31.00
CA ARG A 47 2.24 2.22 30.75
C ARG A 47 2.57 1.38 32.00
N HIS A 48 1.98 1.70 33.15
CA HIS A 48 2.12 0.96 34.38
C HIS A 48 1.64 -0.47 34.24
N GLN A 49 2.48 -1.38 34.74
CA GLN A 49 2.25 -2.80 34.76
C GLN A 49 0.88 -3.13 35.37
N PRO A 50 0.19 -4.15 34.84
CA PRO A 50 -1.06 -4.60 35.42
C PRO A 50 -0.86 -4.98 36.90
N SER A 51 -1.50 -4.25 37.82
CA SER A 51 -1.43 -4.56 39.27
C SER A 51 -2.15 -5.89 39.61
N ASN A 52 -3.14 -6.28 38.80
CA ASN A 52 -3.90 -7.52 39.00
C ASN A 52 -3.21 -8.73 38.33
N SER A 53 -2.97 -9.81 39.10
CA SER A 53 -2.33 -11.03 38.61
C SER A 53 -3.08 -11.69 37.44
N ASN A 54 -4.41 -11.56 37.37
CA ASN A 54 -5.19 -12.08 36.25
C ASN A 54 -4.97 -11.25 34.98
N ALA A 55 -4.84 -9.93 35.12
CA ALA A 55 -4.53 -9.04 34.01
C ALA A 55 -3.11 -9.28 33.48
N LEU A 56 -2.15 -9.57 34.36
CA LEU A 56 -0.79 -10.00 33.98
C LEU A 56 -0.80 -11.32 33.21
N LYS A 57 -1.49 -12.34 33.71
CA LYS A 57 -1.62 -13.64 33.03
C LYS A 57 -2.24 -13.49 31.66
N LEU A 58 -3.28 -12.65 31.54
CA LEU A 58 -3.93 -12.35 30.28
C LEU A 58 -2.99 -11.62 29.32
N GLY A 59 -2.33 -10.55 29.79
CA GLY A 59 -1.32 -9.83 29.01
C GLY A 59 -0.24 -10.78 28.48
N LEU A 60 0.30 -11.65 29.32
CA LEU A 60 1.30 -12.65 28.94
C LEU A 60 0.79 -13.66 27.90
N LEU A 61 -0.46 -14.13 28.02
CA LEU A 61 -1.05 -15.04 27.03
C LEU A 61 -1.20 -14.35 25.67
N ILE A 62 -1.64 -13.09 25.66
CA ILE A 62 -1.78 -12.29 24.45
C ILE A 62 -0.41 -12.03 23.82
N GLU A 63 0.57 -11.55 24.61
CA GLU A 63 1.97 -11.36 24.18
C GLU A 63 2.54 -12.63 23.55
N ARG A 64 2.27 -13.79 24.16
CA ARG A 64 2.71 -15.08 23.64
C ARG A 64 2.00 -15.45 22.33
N ALA A 65 0.70 -15.16 22.22
CA ALA A 65 -0.04 -15.35 20.97
C ALA A 65 0.51 -14.47 19.83
N PHE A 66 0.85 -13.20 20.11
CA PHE A 66 1.58 -12.34 19.18
C PHE A 66 2.94 -12.93 18.79
N SER A 67 3.71 -13.42 19.76
CA SER A 67 5.04 -13.97 19.53
C SER A 67 5.03 -15.24 18.68
N PHE A 68 3.96 -16.04 18.77
CA PHE A 68 3.78 -17.23 17.95
C PHE A 68 3.16 -16.96 16.56
N GLY A 69 2.90 -15.70 16.21
CA GLY A 69 2.29 -15.35 14.93
C GLY A 69 0.85 -15.85 14.80
N VAL A 70 0.14 -16.03 15.91
CA VAL A 70 -1.30 -16.35 15.90
C VAL A 70 -2.09 -15.23 15.24
N PHE A 71 -1.60 -14.00 15.38
CA PHE A 71 -2.11 -12.84 14.68
C PHE A 71 -1.27 -12.56 13.42
N PRO A 72 -1.90 -12.37 12.24
CA PRO A 72 -1.19 -12.16 10.97
C PRO A 72 -0.27 -10.94 10.98
N ASN A 73 -0.59 -9.94 11.81
CA ASN A 73 0.18 -8.71 11.95
C ASN A 73 0.56 -8.50 13.42
N ALA A 74 1.86 -8.56 13.70
CA ALA A 74 2.39 -8.48 15.07
C ALA A 74 2.26 -7.07 15.71
N VAL A 75 1.92 -6.06 14.91
CA VAL A 75 1.80 -4.65 15.32
C VAL A 75 0.35 -4.26 15.60
N GLN A 76 -0.59 -4.82 14.84
CA GLN A 76 -2.00 -4.46 14.88
C GLN A 76 -2.90 -5.69 14.76
N VAL A 77 -3.92 -5.77 15.59
CA VAL A 77 -4.90 -6.86 15.62
C VAL A 77 -6.31 -6.35 15.40
N SER A 78 -7.08 -7.09 14.63
CA SER A 78 -8.52 -6.87 14.52
C SER A 78 -9.19 -7.12 15.89
N PRO A 79 -10.11 -6.24 16.34
CA PRO A 79 -10.88 -6.43 17.56
C PRO A 79 -11.57 -7.81 17.64
N ASN A 80 -12.08 -8.29 16.51
CA ASN A 80 -12.80 -9.56 16.42
C ASN A 80 -11.87 -10.75 16.65
N ASP A 81 -10.70 -10.73 16.02
CA ASP A 81 -9.68 -11.78 16.09
C ASP A 81 -9.15 -11.87 17.52
N CYS A 82 -8.93 -10.72 18.15
CA CYS A 82 -8.46 -10.63 19.52
C CYS A 82 -9.48 -11.23 20.50
N VAL A 83 -10.76 -10.84 20.39
CA VAL A 83 -11.83 -11.34 21.25
C VAL A 83 -12.13 -12.82 21.01
N SER A 84 -12.17 -13.27 19.76
CA SER A 84 -12.41 -14.68 19.43
C SER A 84 -11.27 -15.59 19.89
N THR A 85 -10.01 -15.13 19.79
CA THR A 85 -8.83 -15.83 20.30
C THR A 85 -8.88 -15.93 21.82
N ALA A 86 -9.24 -14.84 22.50
CA ALA A 86 -9.39 -14.84 23.95
C ALA A 86 -10.51 -15.80 24.41
N LEU A 87 -11.67 -15.80 23.73
CA LEU A 87 -12.76 -16.74 24.01
C LEU A 87 -12.34 -18.20 23.78
N SER A 88 -11.63 -18.49 22.69
CA SER A 88 -11.14 -19.83 22.37
C SER A 88 -10.09 -20.33 23.38
N SER A 89 -9.35 -19.40 23.99
CA SER A 89 -8.37 -19.68 25.04
C SER A 89 -8.97 -19.69 26.45
N ASN A 90 -10.30 -19.63 26.57
CA ASN A 90 -11.05 -19.58 27.83
C ASN A 90 -10.61 -18.43 28.77
N VAL A 91 -10.21 -17.30 28.17
CA VAL A 91 -9.90 -16.08 28.90
C VAL A 91 -11.20 -15.40 29.36
N PRO A 92 -11.31 -15.01 30.64
CA PRO A 92 -12.46 -14.22 31.09
C PRO A 92 -12.41 -12.81 30.49
N LEU A 93 -13.47 -12.43 29.80
CA LEU A 93 -13.61 -11.10 29.18
C LEU A 93 -14.57 -10.20 29.96
N PRO A 94 -14.34 -8.87 29.98
CA PRO A 94 -15.27 -7.90 30.52
C PRO A 94 -16.64 -8.04 29.86
N ARG A 95 -17.70 -8.09 30.68
CA ARG A 95 -19.08 -8.28 30.19
C ARG A 95 -19.53 -7.13 29.28
N GLU A 96 -19.10 -5.92 29.60
CA GLU A 96 -19.43 -4.72 28.81
C GLU A 96 -18.80 -4.77 27.42
N LEU A 97 -17.56 -5.29 27.29
CA LEU A 97 -16.94 -5.53 25.98
C LEU A 97 -17.78 -6.50 25.15
N LEU A 98 -18.18 -7.64 25.73
CA LEU A 98 -19.02 -8.62 25.04
C LEU A 98 -20.39 -8.05 24.65
N LYS A 99 -20.96 -7.17 25.48
CA LYS A 99 -22.22 -6.47 25.19
C LYS A 99 -22.07 -5.50 24.01
N ALA A 100 -20.96 -4.77 23.94
CA ALA A 100 -20.67 -3.87 22.81
C ALA A 100 -20.53 -4.63 21.48
N PHE A 101 -19.82 -5.78 21.47
CA PHE A 101 -19.74 -6.64 20.29
C PHE A 101 -21.10 -7.20 19.85
N LYS A 102 -21.93 -7.64 20.79
CA LYS A 102 -23.30 -8.10 20.50
C LYS A 102 -24.17 -6.97 19.92
N LYS A 103 -24.09 -5.78 20.51
CA LYS A 103 -24.87 -4.60 20.09
C LYS A 103 -24.60 -4.22 18.64
N LYS A 104 -23.34 -4.25 18.22
CA LYS A 104 -22.96 -3.90 16.85
C LYS A 104 -23.42 -4.91 15.78
N LYS A 105 -23.97 -6.07 16.17
CA LYS A 105 -24.27 -7.18 15.25
C LYS A 105 -23.07 -7.52 14.36
N ILE A 106 -21.85 -7.34 14.87
CA ILE A 106 -20.69 -7.88 14.17
C ILE A 106 -20.86 -9.38 14.28
N ASP A 107 -21.14 -10.01 13.14
CA ASP A 107 -21.35 -11.43 13.08
C ASP A 107 -20.01 -12.12 13.32
N LEU A 108 -19.68 -12.30 14.60
CA LEU A 108 -18.49 -12.98 15.09
C LEU A 108 -18.39 -14.42 14.55
N LYS A 109 -19.43 -14.94 13.91
CA LYS A 109 -19.44 -16.23 13.24
C LYS A 109 -18.98 -16.15 11.78
N ASN A 110 -19.24 -15.03 11.09
CA ASN A 110 -18.98 -14.85 9.66
C ASN A 110 -17.70 -14.06 9.34
N TRP A 111 -17.09 -13.37 10.32
CA TRP A 111 -15.85 -12.62 10.06
C TRP A 111 -14.69 -13.51 9.61
N LYS A 112 -14.57 -14.74 10.12
CA LYS A 112 -13.52 -15.68 9.70
C LYS A 112 -13.68 -16.01 8.22
N THR A 113 -14.90 -16.30 7.80
CA THR A 113 -15.24 -16.53 6.39
C THR A 113 -14.94 -15.31 5.53
N GLU A 114 -15.20 -14.11 6.04
CA GLU A 114 -14.92 -12.86 5.33
C GLU A 114 -13.41 -12.56 5.24
N CYS A 115 -12.64 -12.82 6.29
CA CYS A 115 -11.18 -12.74 6.25
C CYS A 115 -10.59 -13.76 5.28
N GLU A 116 -11.05 -15.01 5.33
CA GLU A 116 -10.64 -16.05 4.37
C GLU A 116 -10.98 -15.63 2.93
N ARG A 117 -12.15 -15.04 2.70
CA ARG A 117 -12.58 -14.51 1.40
C ARG A 117 -11.66 -13.38 0.92
N LEU A 118 -11.34 -12.41 1.78
CA LEU A 118 -10.48 -11.28 1.44
C LEU A 118 -9.03 -11.71 1.19
N THR A 119 -8.51 -12.65 1.98
CA THR A 119 -7.18 -13.23 1.76
C THR A 119 -7.12 -13.97 0.43
N ALA A 120 -8.13 -14.79 0.12
CA ALA A 120 -8.20 -15.50 -1.16
C ALA A 120 -8.28 -14.54 -2.35
N GLU A 121 -9.05 -13.44 -2.23
CA GLU A 121 -9.14 -12.42 -3.29
C GLU A 121 -7.82 -11.67 -3.47
N ASN A 122 -7.11 -11.34 -2.38
CA ASN A 122 -5.78 -10.73 -2.46
C ASN A 122 -4.77 -11.65 -3.14
N GLU A 123 -4.74 -12.95 -2.80
CA GLU A 123 -3.89 -13.92 -3.48
C GLU A 123 -4.23 -14.02 -4.97
N ARG A 124 -5.53 -14.00 -5.32
CA ARG A 124 -5.99 -14.00 -6.71
C ARG A 124 -5.48 -12.77 -7.46
N LEU A 125 -5.61 -11.59 -6.86
CA LEU A 125 -5.13 -10.33 -7.44
C LEU A 125 -3.60 -10.32 -7.59
N SER A 126 -2.85 -10.83 -6.62
CA SER A 126 -1.39 -10.95 -6.72
C SER A 126 -0.96 -11.90 -7.83
N LYS A 127 -1.65 -13.03 -8.03
CA LYS A 127 -1.39 -13.94 -9.16
C LYS A 127 -1.67 -13.26 -10.51
N LEU A 128 -2.80 -12.57 -10.62
CA LEU A 128 -3.16 -11.84 -11.84
C LEU A 128 -2.13 -10.75 -12.16
N ALA A 129 -1.68 -10.01 -11.15
CA ALA A 129 -0.62 -9.02 -11.31
C ALA A 129 0.68 -9.66 -11.83
N HIS A 130 1.08 -10.80 -11.26
CA HIS A 130 2.27 -11.51 -11.71
C HIS A 130 2.16 -12.05 -13.14
N GLU A 131 0.99 -12.57 -13.54
CA GLU A 131 0.72 -13.00 -14.93
C GLU A 131 0.80 -11.82 -15.92
N THR A 132 0.31 -10.63 -15.53
CA THR A 132 0.45 -9.43 -16.36
C THR A 132 1.91 -8.96 -16.49
N GLU A 133 2.75 -9.17 -15.49
CA GLU A 133 4.19 -8.86 -15.57
C GLU A 133 4.94 -9.88 -16.44
N GLN A 134 4.62 -11.17 -16.32
CA GLN A 134 5.24 -12.20 -17.15
C GLN A 134 4.87 -12.05 -18.63
N THR A 135 3.63 -11.65 -18.94
CA THR A 135 3.19 -11.39 -20.32
C THR A 135 3.81 -10.12 -20.90
N LYS A 136 4.11 -9.10 -20.09
CA LYS A 136 4.91 -7.93 -20.50
C LYS A 136 6.39 -8.25 -20.74
N SER A 137 6.89 -9.35 -20.18
CA SER A 137 8.30 -9.76 -20.26
C SER A 137 8.63 -10.58 -21.51
N LYS A 138 7.64 -11.02 -22.29
CA LYS A 138 7.89 -11.44 -23.68
C LYS A 138 7.97 -10.17 -24.53
N PRO A 139 9.15 -9.77 -25.04
CA PRO A 139 9.25 -8.64 -25.94
C PRO A 139 8.45 -9.00 -27.19
N SER A 140 7.24 -8.46 -27.29
CA SER A 140 6.43 -8.52 -28.50
C SER A 140 7.32 -8.08 -29.67
N GLU A 141 7.55 -8.98 -30.63
CA GLU A 141 8.35 -8.74 -31.85
C GLU A 141 7.84 -7.52 -32.66
N ASN A 142 6.66 -6.99 -32.33
CA ASN A 142 6.16 -5.74 -32.89
C ASN A 142 6.91 -4.48 -32.40
N VAL A 143 7.55 -4.49 -31.23
CA VAL A 143 8.27 -3.31 -30.70
C VAL A 143 9.56 -3.06 -31.50
N THR A 144 10.22 -4.10 -32.00
CA THR A 144 11.41 -3.98 -32.87
C THR A 144 11.06 -3.35 -34.22
N SER A 145 9.86 -3.63 -34.75
CA SER A 145 9.38 -3.01 -36.00
C SER A 145 9.03 -1.53 -35.81
N LEU A 146 8.49 -1.16 -34.65
CA LEU A 146 8.21 0.23 -34.28
C LEU A 146 9.50 1.03 -34.04
N LYS A 147 10.49 0.46 -33.34
CA LYS A 147 11.80 1.11 -33.15
C LYS A 147 12.54 1.33 -34.48
N LYS A 148 12.46 0.39 -35.44
CA LYS A 148 12.99 0.60 -36.80
C LYS A 148 12.28 1.74 -37.56
N LYS A 149 10.95 1.86 -37.43
CA LYS A 149 10.17 2.95 -38.05
C LYS A 149 10.42 4.31 -37.39
N ILE A 150 10.61 4.33 -36.08
CA ILE A 150 10.99 5.52 -35.31
C ILE A 150 12.36 6.02 -35.78
N GLY A 151 13.31 5.12 -35.99
CA GLY A 151 14.62 5.46 -36.56
C GLY A 151 14.54 6.11 -37.95
N SER A 152 13.72 5.58 -38.88
CA SER A 152 13.59 6.16 -40.23
C SER A 152 12.95 7.55 -40.22
N LEU A 153 11.96 7.79 -39.36
CA LEU A 153 11.32 9.11 -39.24
C LEU A 153 12.26 10.13 -38.57
N GLN A 154 12.95 9.72 -37.51
CA GLN A 154 13.95 10.54 -36.83
C GLN A 154 15.09 10.93 -37.76
N ILE A 155 15.57 10.00 -38.61
CA ILE A 155 16.59 10.29 -39.62
C ILE A 155 16.08 11.27 -40.69
N ALA A 156 14.82 11.13 -41.13
CA ALA A 156 14.21 12.07 -42.07
C ALA A 156 14.08 13.48 -41.45
N LEU A 157 13.63 13.56 -40.19
CA LEU A 157 13.55 14.83 -39.45
C LEU A 157 14.93 15.47 -39.29
N LEU A 158 15.94 14.67 -38.97
CA LEU A 158 17.33 15.11 -38.84
C LEU A 158 17.88 15.64 -40.18
N GLY A 159 17.59 14.97 -41.29
CA GLY A 159 17.97 15.42 -42.63
C GLY A 159 17.35 16.77 -43.00
N VAL A 160 16.07 16.98 -42.67
CA VAL A 160 15.39 18.28 -42.86
C VAL A 160 16.00 19.35 -41.94
N ALA A 161 16.29 19.01 -40.68
CA ALA A 161 16.92 19.93 -39.73
C ALA A 161 18.31 20.40 -40.20
N ILE A 162 19.13 19.48 -40.73
CA ILE A 162 20.46 19.81 -41.26
C ILE A 162 20.34 20.64 -42.54
N HIS A 163 19.52 20.21 -43.51
CA HIS A 163 19.50 20.84 -44.83
C HIS A 163 18.73 22.16 -44.87
N LYS A 164 17.53 22.21 -44.26
CA LYS A 164 16.66 23.39 -44.29
C LYS A 164 17.01 24.41 -43.21
N PHE A 165 17.38 23.93 -42.01
CA PHE A 165 17.60 24.79 -40.84
C PHE A 165 19.08 24.95 -40.47
N ARG A 166 20.00 24.37 -41.26
CA ARG A 166 21.47 24.49 -41.09
C ARG A 166 21.94 24.15 -39.68
N MET A 167 21.38 23.09 -39.10
CA MET A 167 21.73 22.63 -37.76
C MET A 167 23.24 22.28 -37.67
N LYS A 168 23.95 22.88 -36.71
CA LYS A 168 25.39 22.64 -36.45
C LYS A 168 25.60 21.61 -35.34
N LYS A 169 26.83 21.13 -35.12
CA LYS A 169 27.15 20.14 -34.07
C LYS A 169 26.81 20.64 -32.65
N ASP A 170 26.92 21.94 -32.40
CA ASP A 170 26.70 22.57 -31.09
C ASP A 170 25.26 23.10 -30.92
N TRP A 171 24.28 22.34 -31.41
CA TRP A 171 22.90 22.80 -31.56
C TRP A 171 22.05 22.74 -30.29
N GLN A 172 22.58 22.26 -29.16
CA GLN A 172 21.84 22.08 -27.91
C GLN A 172 21.14 23.38 -27.43
N ASN A 173 21.66 24.55 -27.83
CA ASN A 173 21.07 25.87 -27.56
C ASN A 173 20.55 26.60 -28.81
N SER A 174 20.41 25.90 -29.95
CA SER A 174 20.01 26.52 -31.21
C SER A 174 18.51 26.78 -31.29
N SER A 175 18.13 27.83 -32.02
CA SER A 175 16.74 28.15 -32.37
C SER A 175 16.11 27.15 -33.37
N VAL A 176 16.82 26.08 -33.73
CA VAL A 176 16.37 25.10 -34.74
C VAL A 176 15.11 24.38 -34.27
N ALA A 177 15.04 23.94 -33.01
CA ALA A 177 13.84 23.28 -32.46
C ALA A 177 12.61 24.20 -32.53
N LYS A 178 12.79 25.47 -32.14
CA LYS A 178 11.76 26.51 -32.22
C LYS A 178 11.29 26.75 -33.65
N ASN A 179 12.22 26.86 -34.61
CA ASN A 179 11.90 27.11 -36.01
C ASN A 179 11.16 25.92 -36.65
N ILE A 180 11.53 24.70 -36.29
CA ILE A 180 10.84 23.49 -36.71
C ILE A 180 9.43 23.44 -36.11
N ALA A 181 9.28 23.67 -34.82
CA ALA A 181 7.97 23.72 -34.15
C ALA A 181 7.06 24.79 -34.78
N SER A 182 7.58 25.99 -35.07
CA SER A 182 6.86 27.05 -35.79
C SER A 182 6.43 26.62 -37.19
N SER A 183 7.33 25.99 -37.96
CA SER A 183 7.02 25.51 -39.31
C SER A 183 5.94 24.41 -39.31
N ILE A 184 5.93 23.55 -38.28
CA ILE A 184 4.93 22.50 -38.10
C ILE A 184 3.58 23.11 -37.69
N ALA A 185 3.60 24.14 -36.85
CA ALA A 185 2.41 24.91 -36.47
C ALA A 185 1.78 25.64 -37.66
N GLU A 186 2.59 26.20 -38.56
CA GLU A 186 2.13 26.80 -39.82
C GLU A 186 1.44 25.77 -40.74
N ALA A 187 1.84 24.50 -40.66
CA ALA A 187 1.19 23.39 -41.36
C ALA A 187 -0.09 22.87 -40.66
N GLY A 188 -0.53 23.52 -39.56
CA GLY A 188 -1.73 23.14 -38.81
C GLY A 188 -1.54 22.02 -37.79
N LEU A 189 -0.29 21.58 -37.54
CA LEU A 189 0.03 20.54 -36.58
C LEU A 189 0.57 21.16 -35.29
N LYS A 190 0.09 20.71 -34.13
CA LYS A 190 0.60 21.18 -32.83
C LYS A 190 1.71 20.25 -32.35
N LEU A 191 2.94 20.77 -32.32
CA LEU A 191 4.09 20.07 -31.76
C LEU A 191 4.91 21.04 -30.92
N ASP A 192 5.22 20.63 -29.68
CA ASP A 192 5.95 21.47 -28.73
C ASP A 192 7.46 21.50 -29.03
N GLU A 193 8.10 22.64 -28.73
CA GLU A 193 9.53 22.83 -28.96
C GLU A 193 10.39 21.78 -28.22
N ASP A 194 10.02 21.43 -26.99
CA ASP A 194 10.77 20.46 -26.18
C ASP A 194 10.68 19.05 -26.76
N THR A 195 9.53 18.72 -27.39
CA THR A 195 9.34 17.44 -28.07
C THR A 195 10.23 17.34 -29.31
N VAL A 196 10.30 18.41 -30.11
CA VAL A 196 11.21 18.48 -31.27
C VAL A 196 12.66 18.35 -30.83
N ARG A 197 13.04 19.07 -29.76
CA ARG A 197 14.39 19.03 -29.19
C ARG A 197 14.76 17.62 -28.74
N ALA A 198 13.87 16.95 -28.00
CA ALA A 198 14.09 15.57 -27.54
C ALA A 198 14.35 14.60 -28.70
N HIS A 199 13.53 14.66 -29.76
CA HIS A 199 13.71 13.78 -30.92
C HIS A 199 14.96 14.08 -31.73
N LEU A 200 15.39 15.34 -31.84
CA LEU A 200 16.67 15.68 -32.46
C LEU A 200 17.85 15.14 -31.64
N ILE A 201 17.77 15.16 -30.30
CA ILE A 201 18.82 14.62 -29.41
C ILE A 201 18.92 13.12 -29.64
N GLU A 202 17.77 12.44 -29.63
CA GLU A 202 17.67 11.00 -29.85
C GLU A 202 18.20 10.60 -31.24
N ALA A 203 17.85 11.36 -32.28
CA ALA A 203 18.32 11.12 -33.64
C ALA A 203 19.84 11.28 -33.77
N VAL A 204 20.42 12.32 -33.15
CA VAL A 204 21.87 12.55 -33.12
C VAL A 204 22.58 11.45 -32.33
N ALA A 205 22.05 11.04 -31.17
CA ALA A 205 22.61 9.96 -30.38
C ALA A 205 22.59 8.62 -31.13
N THR A 206 21.52 8.35 -31.89
CA THR A 206 21.38 7.12 -32.70
C THR A 206 22.37 7.09 -33.87
N LYS A 207 22.62 8.24 -34.51
CA LYS A 207 23.56 8.37 -35.64
C LYS A 207 25.02 8.55 -35.22
N GLY A 208 25.28 9.00 -33.99
CA GLY A 208 26.60 9.35 -33.47
C GLY A 208 27.60 8.19 -33.37
N ASN A 209 27.18 6.94 -33.58
CA ASN A 209 28.06 5.77 -33.61
C ASN A 209 28.50 5.35 -35.02
N ASP A 210 27.72 5.65 -36.06
CA ASP A 210 28.01 5.22 -37.43
C ASP A 210 27.97 6.43 -38.37
N ALA A 211 29.11 7.12 -38.48
CA ALA A 211 29.53 8.00 -39.56
C ALA A 211 28.45 8.85 -40.27
N ILE A 212 28.45 10.17 -40.03
CA ILE A 212 28.40 11.23 -41.07
C ILE A 212 28.95 12.52 -40.43
N PHE A 213 30.25 12.73 -40.58
CA PHE A 213 30.82 14.04 -40.87
C PHE A 213 31.56 13.86 -42.20
N TYR A 214 30.82 13.76 -43.30
CA TYR A 214 31.39 14.10 -44.59
C TYR A 214 31.34 15.62 -44.68
N SER A 215 32.54 16.21 -44.58
CA SER A 215 33.01 17.48 -45.15
C SER A 215 32.04 18.66 -45.15
#